data_AF-G7DX35-F1
#
_entry.id   AF-G7DX35-F1
#
_cell.length_a   1.000
_cell.length_b   1.000
_cell.length_c   1.000
_cell.angle_alpha   90.00
_cell.angle_beta   90.00
_cell.angle_gamma   90.00
#
_symmetry.space_group_name_H-M   'P 1'
#
loop_
_entity.id
_entity.type
_entity.pdbx_description
1 polymer ?
#
loop_
_entity_poly.entity_id
_entity_poly.type
_entity_poly.pdbx_seq_one_letter_code
_entity_poly.pdbx_strand_id
1 'polypeptide(L)'
;MATPRRGPLNSEATLAALREEVEELERQLAGRDADEIVREHTELLHAYHEVKEGAQTLISRVAESRQQTMADVYQEIGLDLDD
;
A
#
# COMPACT_ATOMS: atom_id res chain seq x y z
N MET A 1 -52.81 11.58 -7.28
CA MET A 1 -51.68 12.46 -6.90
C MET A 1 -50.41 11.84 -7.47
N ALA A 2 -49.83 12.45 -8.49
CA ALA A 2 -48.63 11.95 -9.17
C ALA A 2 -47.39 12.52 -8.49
N THR A 3 -46.53 11.64 -7.98
CA THR A 3 -45.20 11.95 -7.44
C THR A 3 -44.35 12.60 -8.52
N PRO A 4 -43.64 13.72 -8.27
CA PRO A 4 -42.82 14.33 -9.30
C PRO A 4 -41.61 13.42 -9.58
N ARG A 5 -41.50 12.94 -10.83
CA ARG A 5 -40.24 12.41 -11.38
C ARG A 5 -39.21 13.54 -11.31
N ARG A 6 -38.20 13.43 -10.43
CA ARG A 6 -36.98 14.23 -10.58
C ARG A 6 -36.33 13.79 -11.90
N GLY A 7 -36.58 14.54 -12.96
CA GLY A 7 -35.76 14.48 -14.18
C GLY A 7 -34.31 14.86 -13.86
N PRO A 8 -33.33 14.49 -14.71
CA PRO A 8 -31.91 14.54 -14.38
C PRO A 8 -31.40 15.98 -14.42
N LEU A 9 -31.68 16.76 -13.38
CA LEU A 9 -31.09 18.08 -13.16
C LEU A 9 -29.69 17.90 -12.56
N ASN A 10 -28.73 17.37 -13.34
CA ASN A 10 -27.28 17.56 -13.15
C ASN A 10 -26.38 16.69 -14.05
N SER A 11 -26.92 15.81 -14.91
CA SER A 11 -26.09 14.78 -15.56
C SER A 11 -24.95 15.34 -16.42
N GLU A 12 -25.13 16.43 -17.14
CA GLU A 12 -24.06 17.04 -17.96
C GLU A 12 -22.99 17.72 -17.11
N ALA A 13 -23.38 18.43 -16.05
CA ALA A 13 -22.44 19.06 -15.13
C ALA A 13 -21.66 18.01 -14.31
N THR A 14 -22.33 16.94 -13.89
CA THR A 14 -21.70 15.78 -13.24
C THR A 14 -20.74 15.06 -14.20
N LEU A 15 -21.13 14.87 -15.46
CA LEU A 15 -20.23 14.29 -16.47
C LEU A 15 -19.00 15.16 -16.74
N ALA A 16 -19.15 16.49 -16.77
CA ALA A 16 -18.03 17.40 -16.94
C ALA A 16 -17.06 17.34 -15.77
N ALA A 17 -17.56 17.38 -14.53
CA ALA A 17 -16.75 17.26 -13.32
C ALA A 17 -16.01 15.90 -13.25
N LEU A 18 -16.69 14.80 -13.56
CA LEU A 18 -16.05 13.47 -13.57
C LEU A 18 -14.94 13.36 -14.63
N ARG A 19 -15.09 14.01 -15.79
CA ARG A 19 -14.04 14.03 -16.82
C ARG A 19 -12.82 14.81 -16.37
N GLU A 20 -13.02 15.95 -15.73
CA GLU A 20 -11.92 16.77 -15.17
C GLU A 20 -11.17 15.99 -14.09
N GLU A 21 -11.89 15.26 -13.23
CA GLU A 21 -11.30 14.39 -12.21
C GLU A 21 -10.49 13.23 -12.83
N VAL A 22 -11.01 12.58 -13.87
CA VAL A 22 -10.28 11.52 -14.59
C VAL A 22 -8.99 12.06 -15.22
N GLU A 23 -9.05 13.21 -15.89
CA GLU A 23 -7.85 13.80 -16.50
C GLU A 23 -6.79 14.18 -15.46
N GLU A 24 -7.20 14.64 -14.27
CA GLU A 24 -6.28 14.92 -13.17
C GLU A 24 -5.64 13.64 -12.62
N LEU A 25 -6.43 12.58 -12.42
CA LEU A 25 -5.91 11.29 -11.96
C LEU A 25 -4.96 10.66 -12.99
N GLU A 26 -5.27 10.76 -14.28
CA GLU A 26 -4.39 10.29 -15.37
C GLU A 26 -3.06 11.06 -15.41
N ARG A 27 -3.08 12.37 -15.16
CA ARG A 27 -1.86 13.17 -15.01
C ARG A 27 -1.01 12.72 -13.83
N GLN A 28 -1.63 12.44 -12.69
CA GLN A 28 -0.93 11.96 -11.49
C GLN A 28 -0.33 10.57 -11.70
N LEU A 29 -0.99 9.71 -12.48
CA LEU A 29 -0.49 8.39 -12.87
C LEU A 29 0.66 8.47 -13.91
N ALA A 30 0.92 9.64 -14.49
CA ALA A 30 1.96 9.87 -15.50
C ALA A 30 1.90 8.87 -16.67
N GLY A 31 0.68 8.48 -17.07
CA GLY A 31 0.44 7.52 -18.15
C GLY A 31 0.70 6.05 -17.80
N ARG A 32 0.92 5.72 -16.52
CA ARG A 32 0.97 4.34 -16.03
C ARG A 32 -0.41 3.81 -15.70
N ASP A 33 -0.58 2.50 -15.83
CA ASP A 33 -1.79 1.82 -15.41
C ASP A 33 -1.85 1.74 -13.87
N ALA A 34 -2.98 2.16 -13.29
CA ALA A 34 -3.14 2.22 -11.84
C ALA A 34 -3.12 0.82 -11.19
N ASP A 35 -3.73 -0.18 -11.85
CA ASP A 35 -3.76 -1.55 -11.35
C ASP A 35 -2.36 -2.18 -11.40
N GLU A 36 -1.58 -1.86 -12.44
CA GLU A 36 -0.16 -2.25 -12.53
C GLU A 36 0.67 -1.65 -11.39
N ILE A 37 0.50 -0.35 -11.09
CA ILE A 37 1.20 0.31 -9.97
C ILE A 37 0.86 -0.37 -8.65
N VAL A 38 -0.42 -0.60 -8.37
CA VAL A 38 -0.87 -1.22 -7.11
C VAL A 38 -0.36 -2.65 -7.02
N ARG A 39 -0.40 -3.41 -8.12
CA ARG A 39 0.13 -4.79 -8.16
C ARG A 39 1.63 -4.81 -7.88
N GLU A 40 2.42 -3.97 -8.54
CA GLU A 40 3.86 -3.87 -8.33
C GLU A 40 4.19 -3.58 -6.85
N HIS A 41 3.52 -2.60 -6.24
CA HIS A 41 3.72 -2.27 -4.84
C HIS A 41 3.32 -3.41 -3.90
N THR A 42 2.24 -4.13 -4.24
CA THR A 42 1.76 -5.28 -3.47
C THR A 42 2.78 -6.42 -3.52
N GLU A 43 3.34 -6.71 -4.69
CA GLU A 43 4.38 -7.73 -4.87
C GLU A 43 5.66 -7.36 -4.10
N LEU A 44 6.10 -6.10 -4.19
CA LEU A 44 7.26 -5.61 -3.43
C LEU A 44 7.04 -5.71 -1.91
N LEU A 45 5.84 -5.36 -1.43
CA LEU A 45 5.51 -5.43 -0.01
C LEU A 45 5.48 -6.88 0.49
N HIS A 46 4.93 -7.81 -0.30
CA HIS A 46 4.97 -9.24 0.04
C HIS A 46 6.40 -9.79 0.07
N ALA A 47 7.23 -9.45 -0.93
CA ALA A 47 8.62 -9.86 -0.97
C ALA A 47 9.41 -9.30 0.23
N TYR A 48 9.17 -8.04 0.60
CA TYR A 48 9.76 -7.44 1.79
C TYR A 48 9.36 -8.21 3.06
N HIS A 49 8.07 -8.44 3.27
CA HIS A 49 7.59 -9.15 4.46
C HIS A 49 8.12 -10.58 4.55
N GLU A 50 8.15 -11.32 3.45
CA GLU A 50 8.67 -12.69 3.44
C GLU A 50 10.14 -12.74 3.86
N VAL A 51 10.97 -11.86 3.30
CA VAL A 51 12.39 -11.77 3.68
C VAL A 51 12.55 -11.32 5.13
N LYS A 52 11.78 -10.32 5.57
CA LYS A 52 11.80 -9.84 6.96
C LYS A 52 11.42 -10.93 7.95
N GLU A 53 10.36 -11.68 7.69
CA GLU A 53 9.91 -12.80 8.53
C GLU A 53 10.96 -13.93 8.61
N GLY A 54 11.59 -14.26 7.47
CA GLY A 54 12.69 -15.21 7.42
C GLY A 54 13.89 -14.76 8.25
N ALA A 55 14.30 -13.50 8.10
CA ALA A 55 15.38 -12.91 8.89
C ALA A 55 15.06 -12.87 10.38
N GLN A 56 13.86 -12.44 10.76
CA GLN A 56 13.41 -12.42 12.16
C GLN A 56 13.42 -13.81 12.78
N THR A 57 12.97 -14.83 12.05
CA THR A 57 13.03 -16.23 12.50
C THR A 57 14.46 -16.66 12.82
N LEU A 58 15.43 -16.29 11.97
CA LEU A 58 16.84 -16.59 12.22
C LEU A 58 17.39 -15.81 13.42
N ILE A 59 17.05 -14.53 13.53
CA ILE A 59 17.45 -13.67 14.66
C ILE A 59 16.91 -14.22 15.97
N SER A 60 15.64 -14.64 16.03
CA SER A 60 15.04 -15.26 17.22
C SER A 60 15.83 -16.50 17.65
N ARG A 61 16.20 -17.38 16.71
CA ARG A 61 17.01 -18.57 17.01
C ARG A 61 18.40 -18.23 17.52
N VAL A 62 19.02 -17.18 16.98
CA VAL A 62 20.32 -16.69 17.47
C VAL A 62 20.18 -16.18 18.90
N ALA A 63 19.16 -15.34 19.17
CA ALA A 63 18.89 -14.81 20.50
C ALA A 63 18.67 -15.94 21.52
N GLU A 64 17.86 -16.94 21.19
CA GLU A 64 17.64 -18.14 22.01
C GLU A 64 18.94 -18.89 22.30
N SER A 65 19.76 -19.13 21.26
CA SER A 65 21.03 -19.87 21.41
C SER A 65 22.04 -19.15 22.31
N ARG A 66 21.96 -17.81 22.37
CA ARG A 66 22.85 -16.95 23.16
C ARG A 66 22.26 -16.52 24.50
N GLN A 67 21.03 -16.91 24.81
CA GLN A 67 20.26 -16.43 25.97
C GLN A 67 20.17 -14.90 26.03
N GLN A 68 20.10 -14.26 24.85
CA GLN A 68 19.94 -12.81 24.69
C GLN A 68 18.50 -12.49 24.27
N THR A 69 18.11 -11.23 24.39
CA THR A 69 16.84 -10.78 23.81
C THR A 69 17.00 -10.53 22.31
N MET A 70 15.89 -10.53 21.55
CA MET A 70 15.94 -10.14 20.14
C MET A 70 16.46 -8.71 19.97
N ALA A 71 16.11 -7.79 20.89
CA ALA A 71 16.59 -6.41 20.86
C ALA A 71 18.13 -6.32 20.95
N ASP A 72 18.75 -7.14 21.80
CA ASP A 72 20.21 -7.19 21.92
C ASP A 72 20.86 -7.64 20.60
N VAL A 73 20.30 -8.65 19.94
CA VAL A 73 20.80 -9.15 18.66
C VAL A 73 20.61 -8.13 17.54
N TYR A 74 19.46 -7.44 17.50
CA TYR A 74 19.19 -6.34 16.56
C TYR A 74 20.23 -5.21 16.70
N GLN A 75 20.52 -4.78 17.93
CA GLN A 75 21.55 -3.78 18.20
C GLN A 75 22.95 -4.25 17.79
N GLU A 76 23.30 -5.51 18.04
CA GLU A 76 24.60 -6.09 17.66
C GLU A 76 24.84 -6.04 16.15
N ILE A 77 23.80 -6.28 15.35
CA ILE A 77 23.90 -6.28 13.88
C ILE A 77 23.56 -4.92 13.24
N GLY A 78 23.30 -3.90 14.06
CA GLY A 78 23.04 -2.53 13.61
C GLY A 78 21.69 -2.34 12.92
N LEU A 79 20.67 -3.10 13.31
CA LEU A 79 19.28 -2.95 12.84
C LEU A 79 18.41 -2.30 13.92
N ASP A 80 17.47 -1.47 13.49
CA ASP A 80 16.40 -0.96 14.35
C ASP A 80 15.26 -1.98 14.49
N LEU A 81 14.59 -1.98 15.64
CA LEU A 81 13.48 -2.91 15.94
C LEU A 81 12.22 -2.61 15.10
N ASP A 82 12.09 -1.38 14.61
CA ASP A 82 10.94 -0.90 13.87
C ASP A 82 11.07 -1.10 12.34
N ASP A 83 12.26 -1.48 11.85
CA ASP A 83 12.50 -1.87 10.45
C ASP A 83 11.85 -3.21 10.13
#